data_AF-A0A3M2A4V7-F1
#
_entry.id   AF-A0A3M2A4V7-F1
#
_cell.length_a   1.000
_cell.length_b   1.000
_cell.length_c   1.000
_cell.angle_alpha   90.00
_cell.angle_beta   90.00
_cell.angle_gamma   90.00
#
_symmetry.space_group_name_H-M   'P 1'
#
loop_
_entity.id
_entity.type
_entity.pdbx_description
1 polymer ?
#
loop_
_entity_poly.entity_id
_entity_poly.type
_entity_poly.pdbx_seq_one_letter_code
_entity_poly.pdbx_strand_id
1 'polypeptide(L)'
;MVFGDAAPLALHVRLVRAKGRIDLRRVDLASLDLVQGDGDVNLYVGGVRWRSARIDVQGGRGNLDLRIDRGFGARVFVESGPGRVDLRGFVWDGEAYVNAAYGDAPATYTVVLRLGEGRVRVSEF
;
A
#
# COMPACT_ATOMS: atom_id res chain seq x y z
N MET A 1 -11.82 7.69 -9.06
CA MET A 1 -12.45 8.32 -7.87
C MET A 1 -11.49 9.38 -7.37
N VAL A 2 -11.96 10.60 -7.07
CA VAL A 2 -11.16 11.68 -6.48
C VAL A 2 -11.80 12.02 -5.14
N PHE A 3 -11.02 12.04 -4.07
CA PHE A 3 -11.50 12.35 -2.73
C PHE A 3 -11.03 13.75 -2.31
N GLY A 4 -11.83 14.46 -1.50
CA GLY A 4 -11.48 15.78 -0.95
C GLY A 4 -10.45 15.70 0.19
N ASP A 5 -9.86 16.85 0.52
CA ASP A 5 -8.67 17.02 1.37
C ASP A 5 -8.96 17.50 2.81
N ALA A 6 -10.24 17.69 3.16
CA ALA A 6 -10.64 18.34 4.41
C ALA A 6 -10.78 17.41 5.62
N ALA A 7 -11.10 16.12 5.42
CA ALA A 7 -11.34 15.17 6.50
C ALA A 7 -10.53 13.87 6.33
N PRO A 8 -10.05 13.25 7.42
CA PRO A 8 -9.40 11.95 7.34
C PRO A 8 -10.35 10.90 6.76
N LEU A 9 -9.89 10.17 5.76
CA LEU A 9 -10.68 9.19 5.04
C LEU A 9 -10.27 7.76 5.40
N ALA A 10 -11.26 6.98 5.82
CA ALA A 10 -11.19 5.53 5.91
C ALA A 10 -11.88 4.94 4.66
N LEU A 11 -11.15 4.15 3.88
CA LEU A 11 -11.62 3.61 2.61
C LEU A 11 -11.71 2.08 2.68
N HIS A 12 -12.87 1.54 2.30
CA HIS A 12 -13.05 0.11 2.08
C HIS A 12 -13.39 -0.09 0.60
N VAL A 13 -12.53 -0.80 -0.13
CA VAL A 13 -12.65 -1.01 -1.57
C VAL A 13 -12.68 -2.51 -1.85
N ARG A 14 -13.73 -2.99 -2.52
CA ARG A 14 -13.86 -4.39 -2.94
C ARG A 14 -13.96 -4.48 -4.45
N LEU A 15 -13.04 -5.21 -5.06
CA LEU A 15 -12.92 -5.37 -6.50
C LEU A 15 -12.93 -6.86 -6.84
N VAL A 16 -14.02 -7.39 -7.39
CA VAL A 16 -14.11 -8.84 -7.71
C VAL A 16 -13.23 -9.21 -8.91
N ARG A 17 -13.27 -8.37 -9.95
CA ARG A 17 -12.30 -8.38 -11.06
C ARG A 17 -11.93 -6.94 -11.38
N ALA A 18 -10.65 -6.60 -11.34
CA ALA A 18 -10.24 -5.24 -11.66
C ALA A 18 -8.88 -5.17 -12.32
N LYS A 19 -8.80 -4.29 -13.34
CA LYS A 19 -7.55 -3.65 -13.73
C LYS A 19 -7.69 -2.20 -13.38
N GLY A 20 -6.98 -1.75 -12.36
CA GLY A 20 -7.30 -0.50 -11.69
C GLY A 20 -6.09 0.31 -11.28
N ARG A 21 -6.28 1.62 -11.24
CA ARG A 21 -5.39 2.55 -10.56
C ARG A 21 -6.16 3.21 -9.43
N ILE A 22 -5.65 3.10 -8.22
CA ILE A 22 -6.15 3.80 -7.04
C ILE A 22 -5.09 4.82 -6.65
N ASP A 23 -5.44 6.11 -6.72
CA ASP A 23 -4.51 7.21 -6.47
C ASP A 23 -4.93 7.96 -5.20
N LEU A 24 -4.22 7.70 -4.11
CA LEU A 24 -4.43 8.28 -2.78
C LEU A 24 -3.32 9.26 -2.39
N ARG A 25 -2.53 9.73 -3.37
CA ARG A 25 -1.45 10.69 -3.13
C ARG A 25 -1.96 12.04 -2.65
N ARG A 26 -3.23 12.35 -2.89
CA ARG A 26 -3.85 13.64 -2.54
C ARG A 26 -4.96 13.52 -1.49
N VAL A 27 -4.92 12.47 -0.67
CA VAL A 27 -6.00 12.13 0.27
C VAL A 27 -5.45 12.14 1.70
N ASP A 28 -6.14 12.75 2.66
CA ASP A 28 -5.79 12.61 4.10
C ASP A 28 -6.19 11.20 4.55
N LEU A 29 -5.37 10.20 4.23
CA LEU A 29 -5.68 8.79 4.42
C LEU A 29 -5.54 8.42 5.90
N ALA A 30 -6.61 7.92 6.51
CA ALA A 30 -6.58 7.32 7.84
C ALA A 30 -6.42 5.79 7.76
N SER A 31 -7.15 5.15 6.84
CA SER A 31 -7.03 3.71 6.59
C SER A 31 -7.48 3.33 5.18
N LEU A 32 -6.91 2.24 4.68
CA LEU A 32 -7.34 1.57 3.46
C LEU A 32 -7.47 0.07 3.72
N ASP A 33 -8.65 -0.48 3.44
CA ASP A 33 -8.89 -1.90 3.31
C ASP A 33 -9.26 -2.19 1.85
N LEU A 34 -8.34 -2.82 1.12
CA LEU A 34 -8.50 -3.17 -0.28
C LEU A 34 -8.58 -4.68 -0.43
N VAL A 35 -9.74 -5.17 -0.86
CA VAL A 35 -9.93 -6.58 -1.22
C VAL A 35 -10.08 -6.68 -2.74
N GLN A 36 -9.16 -7.40 -3.38
CA GLN A 36 -9.24 -7.76 -4.80
C GLN A 36 -9.44 -9.27 -4.99
N GLY A 37 -10.27 -9.66 -5.94
CA GLY A 37 -10.41 -11.06 -6.35
C GLY A 37 -9.32 -11.42 -7.36
N ASP A 38 -9.66 -11.28 -8.64
CA ASP A 38 -8.75 -11.51 -9.76
C ASP A 38 -8.38 -10.19 -10.47
N GLY A 39 -7.10 -9.90 -10.67
CA GLY A 39 -6.66 -8.81 -11.55
C GLY A 39 -5.45 -8.00 -11.07
N ASP A 40 -5.25 -6.83 -11.69
CA ASP A 40 -4.05 -6.01 -11.52
C ASP A 40 -4.41 -4.64 -10.92
N VAL A 41 -3.79 -4.31 -9.78
CA VAL A 41 -4.00 -3.02 -9.11
C VAL A 41 -2.70 -2.26 -8.98
N ASN A 42 -2.73 -1.00 -9.41
CA ASN A 42 -1.69 -0.01 -9.11
C ASN A 42 -2.20 0.92 -8.02
N LEU A 43 -1.58 0.89 -6.85
CA LEU A 43 -1.97 1.67 -5.68
C LEU A 43 -0.89 2.70 -5.38
N TYR A 44 -1.26 3.97 -5.34
CA TYR A 44 -0.36 5.07 -4.97
C TYR A 44 -0.82 5.68 -3.65
N VAL A 45 0.06 5.73 -2.65
CA VAL A 45 -0.21 6.31 -1.33
C VAL A 45 0.85 7.35 -0.99
N GLY A 46 0.41 8.50 -0.50
CA GLY A 46 1.33 9.61 -0.25
C GLY A 46 0.76 10.75 0.57
N GLY A 47 -0.56 10.84 0.77
CA GLY A 47 -1.12 11.77 1.75
C GLY A 47 -1.02 13.26 1.36
N VAL A 48 -1.97 14.07 1.82
CA VAL A 48 -1.80 15.55 1.83
C VAL A 48 -1.35 16.08 3.19
N ARG A 49 -1.42 15.23 4.22
CA ARG A 49 -1.05 15.55 5.59
C ARG A 49 -0.17 14.43 6.13
N TRP A 50 0.75 14.80 7.01
CA TRP A 50 1.60 13.85 7.74
C TRP A 50 0.76 13.11 8.78
N ARG A 51 0.04 12.09 8.31
CA ARG A 51 -0.79 11.21 9.12
C ARG A 51 -0.36 9.77 8.88
N SER A 52 -0.11 9.06 9.96
CA SER A 52 0.10 7.62 9.91
C SER A 52 -1.19 6.91 9.53
N ALA A 53 -1.09 5.89 8.67
CA ALA A 53 -2.24 5.18 8.14
C ALA A 53 -1.97 3.68 8.12
N ARG A 54 -3.05 2.90 8.23
CA ARG A 54 -3.00 1.46 8.05
C ARG A 54 -3.55 1.08 6.67
N ILE A 55 -2.78 0.31 5.92
CA ILE A 55 -3.13 -0.15 4.58
C ILE A 55 -3.11 -1.67 4.58
N ASP A 56 -4.29 -2.28 4.58
CA ASP A 56 -4.47 -3.72 4.46
C ASP A 56 -4.92 -4.03 3.02
N VAL A 57 -4.14 -4.85 2.31
CA VAL A 57 -4.46 -5.31 0.96
C VAL A 57 -4.56 -6.82 0.94
N GLN A 58 -5.72 -7.32 0.53
CA GLN A 58 -5.97 -8.74 0.33
C GLN A 58 -6.25 -8.99 -1.14
N GLY A 59 -5.58 -9.96 -1.74
CA GLY A 59 -5.84 -10.34 -3.12
C GLY A 59 -5.84 -11.84 -3.35
N GLY A 60 -6.71 -12.29 -4.26
CA GLY A 60 -6.74 -13.67 -4.72
C GLY A 60 -5.62 -13.94 -5.72
N ARG A 61 -5.83 -13.59 -6.99
CA ARG A 61 -4.87 -13.85 -8.07
C ARG A 61 -4.65 -12.63 -8.95
N GLY A 62 -3.39 -12.29 -9.16
CA GLY A 62 -2.98 -11.19 -10.04
C GLY A 62 -1.90 -10.33 -9.41
N ASN A 63 -1.73 -9.12 -9.92
CA ASN A 63 -0.58 -8.28 -9.57
C ASN A 63 -0.97 -7.07 -8.72
N LEU A 64 -0.15 -6.76 -7.72
CA LEU A 64 -0.21 -5.51 -6.97
C LEU A 64 1.09 -4.74 -7.19
N ASP A 65 0.98 -3.49 -7.65
CA ASP A 65 2.07 -2.51 -7.65
C ASP A 65 1.71 -1.39 -6.68
N LEU A 66 2.31 -1.41 -5.49
CA LEU A 66 2.15 -0.40 -4.45
C LEU A 66 3.32 0.58 -4.53
N ARG A 67 2.97 1.87 -4.62
CA ARG A 67 3.92 2.97 -4.64
C ARG A 67 3.67 3.91 -3.47
N ILE A 68 4.69 4.08 -2.63
CA ILE A 68 4.63 4.88 -1.40
C ILE A 68 5.46 6.14 -1.60
N ASP A 69 4.95 7.29 -1.16
CA ASP A 69 5.72 8.54 -1.15
C ASP A 69 6.92 8.38 -0.20
N ARG A 70 8.13 8.64 -0.72
CA ARG A 70 9.38 8.53 0.05
C ARG A 70 9.47 9.44 1.27
N GLY A 71 8.61 10.45 1.37
CA GLY A 71 8.51 11.32 2.55
C GLY A 71 7.89 10.64 3.78
N PHE A 72 7.19 9.52 3.60
CA PHE A 72 6.59 8.75 4.68
C PHE A 72 7.49 7.59 5.07
N GLY A 73 7.58 7.33 6.37
CA GLY A 73 8.09 6.06 6.86
C GLY A 73 7.12 4.95 6.44
N ALA A 74 7.62 3.77 6.10
CA ALA A 74 6.78 2.65 5.75
C ALA A 74 7.30 1.35 6.36
N ARG A 75 6.36 0.57 6.91
CA ARG A 75 6.60 -0.76 7.47
C ARG A 75 5.68 -1.76 6.79
N VAL A 76 6.26 -2.67 6.03
CA VAL A 76 5.55 -3.54 5.09
C VAL A 76 5.69 -5.00 5.49
N PHE A 77 4.55 -5.61 5.79
CA PHE A 77 4.40 -7.04 6.01
C PHE A 77 3.86 -7.68 4.74
N VAL A 78 4.50 -8.75 4.26
CA VAL A 78 4.10 -9.44 3.03
C VAL A 78 3.92 -10.92 3.30
N GLU A 79 2.68 -11.37 3.12
CA GLU A 79 2.29 -12.77 3.07
C GLU A 79 1.79 -13.05 1.66
N SER A 80 2.65 -13.61 0.80
CA SER A 80 2.26 -13.99 -0.56
C SER A 80 2.35 -15.50 -0.74
N GLY A 81 1.36 -16.10 -1.39
CA GLY A 81 1.48 -17.44 -1.92
C GLY A 81 2.38 -17.47 -3.18
N PRO A 82 2.26 -18.50 -4.04
CA PRO A 82 3.16 -18.69 -5.17
C PRO A 82 3.26 -17.46 -6.07
N GLY A 83 4.47 -16.98 -6.31
CA GLY A 83 4.63 -15.72 -7.01
C GLY A 83 6.00 -15.07 -6.88
N ARG A 84 6.06 -13.78 -7.22
CA ARG A 84 7.26 -12.95 -7.07
C ARG A 84 6.95 -11.74 -6.21
N VAL A 85 7.77 -11.52 -5.19
CA VAL A 85 7.78 -10.32 -4.35
C VAL A 85 9.01 -9.49 -4.70
N ASP A 86 8.82 -8.21 -5.01
CA ASP A 86 9.88 -7.24 -5.36
C ASP A 86 9.69 -5.97 -4.52
N LEU A 87 10.52 -5.77 -3.49
CA LEU A 87 10.42 -4.66 -2.52
C LEU A 87 11.61 -3.72 -2.70
N ARG A 88 11.50 -2.75 -3.61
CA ARG A 88 12.60 -1.85 -3.98
C ARG A 88 12.64 -0.63 -3.07
N GLY A 89 13.81 -0.35 -2.50
CA GLY A 89 13.97 0.74 -1.51
C GLY A 89 13.65 0.30 -0.08
N PHE A 90 13.33 -0.97 0.12
CA PHE A 90 13.01 -1.53 1.43
C PHE A 90 14.06 -2.54 1.87
N VAL A 91 14.34 -2.55 3.17
CA VAL A 91 15.26 -3.49 3.82
C VAL A 91 14.52 -4.24 4.92
N TRP A 92 14.88 -5.50 5.15
CA TRP A 92 14.33 -6.28 6.26
C TRP A 92 14.92 -5.79 7.58
N ASP A 93 14.07 -5.42 8.55
CA ASP A 93 14.50 -4.93 9.87
C ASP A 93 14.55 -6.02 10.96
N GLY A 94 14.18 -7.26 10.61
CA GLY A 94 14.01 -8.37 11.56
C GLY A 94 12.56 -8.83 11.71
N GLU A 95 11.59 -7.98 11.39
CA GLU A 95 10.15 -8.25 11.52
C GLU A 95 9.35 -7.86 10.26
N ALA A 96 9.74 -6.79 9.59
CA ALA A 96 9.07 -6.25 8.41
C ALA A 96 10.08 -5.66 7.42
N TYR A 97 9.59 -5.32 6.23
CA TYR A 97 10.36 -4.53 5.27
C TYR A 97 10.11 -3.05 5.50
N VAL A 98 11.17 -2.29 5.76
CA VAL A 98 11.10 -0.85 6.06
C VAL A 98 11.86 -0.03 5.04
N ASN A 99 11.40 1.18 4.76
CA ASN A 99 12.15 2.12 3.93
C ASN A 99 13.10 2.99 4.78
N ALA A 100 13.94 3.77 4.11
CA ALA A 100 14.92 4.64 4.76
C ALA A 100 14.29 5.73 5.65
N ALA A 101 13.03 6.10 5.40
CA ALA A 101 12.33 7.12 6.17
C ALA A 101 11.66 6.56 7.45
N TYR A 102 11.63 5.24 7.63
CA TYR A 102 11.00 4.61 8.79
C TYR A 102 11.78 4.91 10.08
N GLY A 103 11.10 5.50 11.07
CA GLY A 103 11.67 5.93 12.35
C GLY A 103 11.99 7.43 12.41
N ASP A 104 12.29 8.04 11.25
CA ASP A 104 12.68 9.46 11.16
C ASP A 104 11.56 10.35 10.60
N ALA A 105 10.70 9.81 9.73
CA ALA A 105 9.61 10.56 9.12
C ALA A 105 8.54 10.97 10.16
N PRO A 106 7.84 12.10 9.94
CA PRO A 106 6.79 12.57 10.85
C PRO A 106 5.56 11.66 10.88
N ALA A 107 5.40 10.77 9.90
CA ALA A 107 4.29 9.83 9.80
C ALA A 107 4.73 8.52 9.15
N THR A 108 4.04 7.44 9.53
CA THR A 108 4.37 6.08 9.10
C THR A 108 3.15 5.36 8.54
N TYR A 109 3.32 4.69 7.40
CA TYR A 109 2.35 3.74 6.87
C TYR A 109 2.67 2.32 7.29
N THR A 110 1.71 1.70 7.98
CA THR A 110 1.75 0.27 8.28
C THR A 110 0.99 -0.47 7.19
N VAL A 111 1.72 -1.24 6.39
CA VAL A 111 1.20 -1.92 5.21
C VAL A 111 1.20 -3.42 5.45
N VAL A 112 0.05 -4.07 5.24
CA VAL A 112 -0.07 -5.52 5.28
C VAL A 112 -0.59 -6.02 3.94
N LEU A 113 0.20 -6.85 3.27
CA LEU A 113 -0.12 -7.40 1.96
C LEU A 113 -0.33 -8.91 2.09
N ARG A 114 -1.54 -9.37 1.78
CA ARG A 114 -1.90 -10.79 1.72
C ARG A 114 -2.37 -11.15 0.32
N LEU A 115 -1.53 -11.84 -0.45
CA LEU A 115 -1.82 -12.12 -1.87
C LEU A 115 -1.72 -13.63 -2.13
N GLY A 116 -2.75 -14.21 -2.76
CA GLY A 116 -2.79 -15.65 -3.04
C GLY A 116 -1.77 -16.07 -4.09
N GLU A 117 -1.91 -15.60 -5.33
CA GLU A 117 -1.01 -15.95 -6.44
C GLU A 117 -0.73 -14.73 -7.32
N GLY A 118 0.54 -14.53 -7.71
CA GLY A 118 0.92 -13.49 -8.68
C GLY A 118 2.11 -12.65 -8.23
N ARG A 119 2.16 -11.38 -8.63
CA ARG A 119 3.30 -10.50 -8.34
C ARG A 119 2.93 -9.43 -7.34
N VAL A 120 3.78 -9.25 -6.35
CA VAL A 120 3.78 -8.09 -5.45
C VAL A 120 4.98 -7.23 -5.79
N ARG A 121 4.76 -5.96 -6.10
CA ARG A 121 5.81 -4.96 -6.13
C ARG A 121 5.48 -3.86 -5.14
N VAL A 122 6.46 -3.51 -4.33
CA VAL A 122 6.42 -2.30 -3.51
C VAL A 122 7.63 -1.45 -3.88
N SER A 123 7.39 -0.17 -4.11
CA SER A 123 8.45 0.79 -4.44
C SER A 123 8.10 2.18 -3.95
N GLU A 124 9.06 3.08 -4.03
CA GLU A 124 8.90 4.47 -3.63
C GLU A 124 8.75 5.39 -4.86
N PHE A 125 8.23 6.60 -4.66
CA PHE A 125 8.21 7.66 -5.68
C PHE A 125 8.61 9.02 -5.11
#